data_AF-A0A957W0D1-F1
#
_entry.id   AF-A0A957W0D1-F1
#
_cell.length_a   1.000
_cell.length_b   1.000
_cell.length_c   1.000
_cell.angle_alpha   90.00
_cell.angle_beta   90.00
_cell.angle_gamma   90.00
#
_symmetry.space_group_name_H-M   'P 1'
#
loop_
_entity.id
_entity.type
_entity.pdbx_description
1 polymer ?
#
loop_
_entity_poly.entity_id
_entity_poly.type
_entity_poly.pdbx_seq_one_letter_code
_entity_poly.pdbx_strand_id
1 'polypeptide(L)'
;MSKQYNSKNIRTFLTEGFSTEELRRLCYEESDFKAVYDQLSQNTGKTEIIALLLEYAENRLLMEKLLTLTKNLNPARYENYQPYFGQSKTQSKTNMEMRRTKTPIAIMMDALEQNLASPEDARFFAAQYSRSLSKTIDGKDGFQAIITKIVMYCDARGEYDELWALIYARNPATYQKYHRQFLESSNE
;
A
#
# COMPACT_ATOMS: atom_id res chain seq x y z
N MET A 1 32.42 1.81 -1.33
CA MET A 1 31.62 3.04 -1.50
C MET A 1 30.75 3.19 -0.26
N SER A 2 30.87 4.30 0.47
CA SER A 2 29.99 4.61 1.60
C SER A 2 28.58 4.88 1.07
N LYS A 3 27.61 4.06 1.49
CA LYS A 3 26.20 4.30 1.15
C LYS A 3 25.76 5.59 1.86
N GLN A 4 25.29 6.58 1.12
CA GLN A 4 24.69 7.78 1.71
C GLN A 4 23.20 7.52 1.98
N TYR A 5 22.80 7.68 3.24
CA TYR A 5 21.41 7.48 3.66
C TYR A 5 20.56 8.70 3.35
N ASN A 6 19.38 8.49 2.79
CA ASN A 6 18.38 9.54 2.62
C ASN A 6 17.49 9.60 3.87
N SER A 7 17.92 10.35 4.88
CA SER A 7 17.23 10.47 6.17
C SER A 7 15.77 10.92 6.03
N LYS A 8 15.43 11.70 4.99
CA LYS A 8 14.05 12.09 4.69
C LYS A 8 13.21 10.86 4.32
N ASN A 9 13.69 10.05 3.38
CA ASN A 9 12.97 8.84 2.96
C ASN A 9 12.85 7.83 4.09
N ILE A 10 13.91 7.66 4.90
CA ILE A 10 13.88 6.76 6.05
C ILE A 10 12.86 7.24 7.08
N ARG A 11 12.82 8.55 7.38
CA ARG A 11 11.82 9.13 8.28
C ARG A 11 10.40 8.92 7.75
N THR A 12 10.15 9.17 6.47
CA THR A 12 8.83 8.94 5.86
C THR A 12 8.46 7.46 5.95
N PHE A 13 9.38 6.56 5.63
CA PHE A 13 9.17 5.12 5.73
C PHE A 13 8.80 4.69 7.16
N LEU A 14 9.54 5.13 8.17
CA LEU A 14 9.23 4.82 9.57
C LEU A 14 7.89 5.43 10.01
N THR A 15 7.58 6.62 9.51
CA THR A 15 6.33 7.32 9.83
C THR A 15 5.13 6.64 9.20
N GLU A 16 5.22 6.15 7.98
CA GLU A 16 4.08 5.52 7.30
C GLU A 16 4.03 4.02 7.59
N GLY A 17 5.18 3.37 7.75
CA GLY A 17 5.38 1.93 7.89
C GLY A 17 5.03 1.30 9.23
N PHE A 18 5.04 2.09 10.32
CA PHE A 18 4.91 1.56 11.68
C PHE A 18 3.95 2.41 12.52
N SER A 19 3.20 1.79 13.41
CA SER A 19 2.49 2.44 14.50
C SER A 19 3.44 2.85 15.64
N THR A 20 2.96 3.67 16.57
CA THR A 20 3.74 4.05 17.77
C THR A 20 4.14 2.83 18.59
N GLU A 21 3.21 1.88 18.77
CA GLU A 21 3.46 0.67 19.57
C GLU A 21 4.45 -0.29 18.90
N GLU A 22 4.38 -0.43 17.58
CA GLU A 22 5.37 -1.24 16.85
C GLU A 22 6.78 -0.66 16.95
N LEU A 23 6.93 0.68 16.94
CA LEU A 23 8.23 1.31 17.15
C LEU A 23 8.74 1.13 18.57
N ARG A 24 7.88 1.25 19.59
CA ARG A 24 8.24 0.96 20.99
C ARG A 24 8.69 -0.48 21.15
N ARG A 25 7.94 -1.41 20.55
CA ARG A 25 8.25 -2.83 20.56
C ARG A 25 9.58 -3.13 19.88
N LEU A 26 9.85 -2.53 18.72
CA LEU A 26 11.14 -2.64 18.04
C LEU A 26 12.29 -2.19 18.95
N CYS A 27 12.16 -1.03 19.62
CA CYS A 27 13.19 -0.56 20.55
C CYS A 27 13.37 -1.50 21.75
N TYR A 28 12.31 -2.17 22.20
CA TYR A 28 12.36 -3.07 23.35
C TYR A 28 12.98 -4.43 23.01
N GLU A 29 12.58 -5.02 21.88
CA GLU A 29 13.00 -6.36 21.45
C GLU A 29 14.44 -6.39 20.92
N GLU A 30 14.86 -5.32 20.25
CA GLU A 30 16.21 -5.24 19.68
C GLU A 30 17.21 -4.69 20.71
N SER A 31 18.11 -5.56 21.18
CA SER A 31 19.10 -5.24 22.22
C SER A 31 19.89 -3.95 21.95
N ASP A 32 20.22 -3.69 20.68
CA ASP A 32 21.02 -2.54 20.30
C ASP A 32 20.26 -1.22 20.43
N PHE A 33 18.92 -1.26 20.34
CA PHE A 33 18.02 -0.10 20.45
C PHE A 33 17.38 0.03 21.84
N LYS A 34 17.68 -0.87 22.78
CA LYS A 34 17.14 -0.82 24.16
C LYS A 34 17.40 0.51 24.86
N ALA A 35 18.58 1.10 24.63
CA ALA A 35 18.92 2.41 25.19
C ALA A 35 17.99 3.54 24.69
N VAL A 36 17.39 3.40 23.50
CA VAL A 36 16.35 4.33 23.02
C VAL A 36 15.07 4.09 23.77
N TYR A 37 14.66 2.82 23.94
CA TYR A 37 13.46 2.45 24.71
C TYR A 37 13.48 3.02 26.13
N ASP A 38 14.62 2.91 26.82
CA ASP A 38 14.80 3.39 28.20
C ASP A 38 14.64 4.93 28.33
N GLN A 39 14.77 5.67 27.22
CA GLN A 39 14.54 7.12 27.17
C GLN A 39 13.09 7.49 26.84
N LEU A 40 12.27 6.55 26.39
CA LEU A 40 10.89 6.82 26.00
C LEU A 40 10.00 6.94 27.24
N SER A 41 9.33 8.09 27.39
CA SER A 41 8.21 8.22 28.33
C SER A 41 6.95 7.56 27.74
N GLN A 42 5.92 7.30 28.56
CA GLN A 42 4.63 6.83 28.05
C GLN A 42 3.96 7.84 27.10
N ASN A 43 4.25 9.13 27.26
CA ASN A 43 3.66 10.21 26.45
C ASN A 43 4.48 10.55 25.20
N THR A 44 5.62 9.90 24.99
CA THR A 44 6.48 10.16 23.83
C THR A 44 5.75 9.79 22.54
N GLY A 45 5.56 10.78 21.67
CA GLY A 45 4.83 10.62 20.42
C GLY A 45 5.65 9.94 19.33
N LYS A 46 4.98 9.34 18.34
CA LYS A 46 5.61 8.61 17.23
C LYS A 46 6.76 9.37 16.55
N THR A 47 6.56 10.65 16.23
CA THR A 47 7.57 11.48 15.55
C THR A 47 8.84 11.63 16.39
N GLU A 48 8.70 11.73 17.70
CA GLU A 48 9.80 11.87 18.65
C GLU A 48 10.54 10.54 18.80
N ILE A 49 9.82 9.42 18.90
CA ILE A 49 10.40 8.07 18.88
C ILE A 49 11.27 7.88 17.63
N ILE A 50 10.74 8.24 16.45
CA ILE A 50 11.49 8.12 15.18
C ILE A 50 12.73 9.01 15.19
N ALA A 51 12.65 10.23 15.73
CA ALA A 51 13.80 11.13 15.81
C ALA A 51 14.91 10.53 16.69
N LEU A 52 14.57 10.04 17.89
CA LEU A 52 15.52 9.40 18.80
C LEU A 52 16.15 8.13 18.19
N LEU A 53 15.34 7.30 17.52
CA LEU A 53 15.82 6.10 16.82
C LEU A 53 16.85 6.43 15.75
N LEU A 54 16.57 7.44 14.92
CA LEU A 54 17.47 7.85 13.84
C LEU A 54 18.75 8.46 14.37
N GLU A 55 18.66 9.37 15.35
CA GLU A 55 19.82 9.99 15.98
C GLU A 55 20.71 8.94 16.65
N TYR A 56 20.12 8.02 17.40
CA TYR A 56 20.86 6.94 18.04
C TYR A 56 21.51 6.00 17.01
N ALA A 57 20.78 5.63 15.96
CA ALA A 57 21.30 4.78 14.90
C ALA A 57 22.46 5.43 14.13
N GLU A 58 22.40 6.75 13.91
CA GLU A 58 23.48 7.52 13.29
C GLU A 58 24.71 7.57 14.19
N ASN A 59 24.53 7.94 15.47
CA ASN A 59 25.62 8.05 16.45
C ASN A 59 26.33 6.72 16.74
N ARG A 60 25.64 5.58 16.61
CA ARG A 60 26.18 4.24 16.87
C ARG A 60 26.51 3.44 15.61
N LEU A 61 26.39 4.02 14.42
CA LEU A 61 26.57 3.33 13.13
C LEU A 61 25.64 2.12 12.93
N LEU A 62 24.44 2.17 13.52
CA LEU A 62 23.42 1.10 13.46
C LEU A 62 22.37 1.34 12.37
N MET A 63 22.54 2.34 11.50
CA MET A 63 21.57 2.69 10.46
C MET A 63 21.24 1.50 9.53
N GLU A 64 22.25 0.74 9.10
CA GLU A 64 22.02 -0.45 8.25
C GLU A 64 21.24 -1.54 9.00
N LYS A 65 21.47 -1.69 10.31
CA LYS A 65 20.71 -2.63 11.14
C LYS A 65 19.25 -2.21 11.25
N LEU A 66 18.99 -0.93 11.52
CA LEU A 66 17.63 -0.37 11.55
C LEU A 66 16.91 -0.61 10.22
N LEU A 67 17.58 -0.36 9.10
CA LEU A 67 17.02 -0.61 7.76
C LEU A 67 16.78 -2.09 7.48
N THR A 68 17.66 -2.97 7.96
CA THR A 68 17.48 -4.43 7.80
C THR A 68 16.27 -4.93 8.59
N LEU A 69 16.12 -4.49 9.84
CA LEU A 69 14.98 -4.85 10.67
C LEU A 69 13.67 -4.37 10.07
N THR A 70 13.63 -3.11 9.65
CA THR A 70 12.44 -2.51 9.07
C THR A 70 12.10 -3.11 7.70
N LYS A 71 13.09 -3.54 6.91
CA LYS A 71 12.90 -4.33 5.69
C LYS A 71 12.26 -5.68 5.97
N ASN A 72 12.71 -6.38 7.02
CA ASN A 72 12.17 -7.69 7.38
C ASN A 72 10.72 -7.61 7.84
N LEU A 73 10.36 -6.52 8.54
CA LEU A 73 8.99 -6.28 9.00
C LEU A 73 8.05 -5.82 7.88
N ASN A 74 8.53 -5.02 6.93
CA ASN A 74 7.71 -4.49 5.84
C ASN A 74 8.46 -4.39 4.50
N PRO A 75 8.68 -5.53 3.81
CA PRO A 75 9.50 -5.57 2.61
C PRO A 75 8.87 -4.79 1.45
N ALA A 76 7.55 -4.86 1.28
CA ALA A 76 6.83 -4.16 0.22
C ALA A 76 7.00 -2.64 0.30
N ARG A 77 6.90 -2.06 1.51
CA ARG A 77 7.10 -0.62 1.69
C ARG A 77 8.56 -0.23 1.57
N TYR A 78 9.49 -1.03 2.10
CA TYR A 78 10.92 -0.77 2.00
C TYR A 78 11.38 -0.53 0.55
N GLU A 79 10.85 -1.31 -0.39
CA GLU A 79 11.16 -1.14 -1.81
C GLU A 79 10.68 0.19 -2.39
N ASN A 80 9.58 0.74 -1.88
CA ASN A 80 9.00 2.00 -2.37
C ASN A 80 9.76 3.23 -1.88
N TYR A 81 10.27 3.24 -0.64
CA TYR A 81 10.87 4.45 -0.07
C TYR A 81 12.33 4.69 -0.47
N GLN A 82 13.08 3.69 -0.96
CA GLN A 82 14.48 3.87 -1.40
C GLN A 82 15.35 4.62 -0.37
N PRO A 83 15.83 3.95 0.70
CA PRO A 83 16.49 4.62 1.82
C PRO A 83 17.91 5.17 1.50
N TYR A 84 18.43 4.97 0.29
CA TYR A 84 19.78 5.37 -0.10
C TYR A 84 19.76 6.39 -1.25
N PHE A 85 20.66 7.38 -1.20
CA PHE A 85 20.92 8.26 -2.34
C PHE A 85 21.58 7.50 -3.49
N GLY A 86 21.28 7.88 -4.73
CA GLY A 86 21.90 7.31 -5.93
C GLY A 86 21.43 5.90 -6.29
N GLN A 87 20.56 5.27 -5.49
CA GLN A 87 19.74 4.14 -5.95
C GLN A 87 18.58 4.66 -6.79
N SER A 88 18.90 5.34 -7.90
CA SER A 88 17.94 5.52 -8.97
C SER A 88 17.67 4.13 -9.52
N LYS A 89 16.65 3.47 -9.00
CA LYS A 89 16.16 2.21 -9.54
C LYS A 89 16.05 2.30 -11.06
N THR A 90 16.84 1.49 -11.74
CA THR A 90 16.58 0.94 -13.07
C THR A 90 15.16 0.34 -13.17
N GLN A 91 14.44 0.15 -12.06
CA GLN A 91 13.00 -0.18 -12.02
C GLN A 91 12.05 0.97 -12.44
N SER A 92 12.54 2.19 -12.69
CA SER A 92 11.74 3.21 -13.38
C SER A 92 11.54 2.91 -14.87
N LYS A 93 12.29 1.98 -15.48
CA LYS A 93 11.97 1.53 -16.84
C LYS A 93 10.73 0.63 -16.86
N THR A 94 10.54 -0.28 -15.91
CA THR A 94 9.31 -1.09 -15.88
C THR A 94 8.07 -0.26 -15.55
N ASN A 95 8.20 0.77 -14.70
CA ASN A 95 7.07 1.65 -14.35
C ASN A 95 6.84 2.83 -15.31
N MET A 96 7.84 3.36 -16.03
CA MET A 96 7.59 4.35 -17.10
C MET A 96 7.24 3.71 -18.45
N GLU A 97 7.71 2.49 -18.72
CA GLU A 97 7.42 1.80 -19.98
C GLU A 97 6.06 1.08 -19.92
N MET A 98 5.58 0.65 -18.73
CA MET A 98 4.15 0.33 -18.55
C MET A 98 3.24 1.56 -18.63
N ARG A 99 3.72 2.75 -18.21
CA ARG A 99 2.93 4.00 -18.30
C ARG A 99 2.81 4.55 -19.73
N ARG A 100 3.55 4.02 -20.70
CA ARG A 100 3.42 4.42 -22.11
C ARG A 100 2.42 3.56 -22.89
N THR A 101 1.93 2.44 -22.36
CA THR A 101 1.02 1.55 -23.12
C THR A 101 -0.14 0.96 -22.31
N LYS A 102 -0.10 0.97 -20.97
CA LYS A 102 -1.17 0.41 -20.14
C LYS A 102 -1.98 1.53 -19.48
N THR A 103 -3.29 1.55 -19.76
CA THR A 103 -4.24 2.41 -19.06
C THR A 103 -4.21 2.11 -17.55
N PRO A 104 -4.55 3.06 -16.67
CA PRO A 104 -4.63 2.83 -15.22
C PRO A 104 -5.43 1.57 -14.82
N ILE A 105 -6.38 1.18 -15.67
CA ILE A 105 -7.19 -0.04 -15.56
C ILE A 105 -6.34 -1.31 -15.73
N ALA A 106 -5.48 -1.35 -16.75
CA ALA A 106 -4.61 -2.50 -17.00
C ALA A 106 -3.57 -2.67 -15.89
N ILE A 107 -3.13 -1.56 -15.26
CA ILE A 107 -2.24 -1.60 -14.09
C ILE A 107 -2.98 -2.18 -12.87
N MET A 108 -4.24 -1.78 -12.66
CA MET A 108 -5.07 -2.33 -11.57
C MET A 108 -5.37 -3.82 -11.78
N MET A 109 -5.69 -4.22 -13.01
CA MET A 109 -5.97 -5.63 -13.33
C MET A 109 -4.72 -6.51 -13.19
N ASP A 110 -3.55 -6.06 -13.66
CA ASP A 110 -2.28 -6.77 -13.42
C ASP A 110 -1.99 -6.91 -11.92
N ALA A 111 -2.24 -5.88 -11.11
CA ALA A 111 -1.99 -5.90 -9.67
C ALA A 111 -2.94 -6.85 -8.91
N LEU A 112 -4.21 -6.93 -9.33
CA LEU A 112 -5.20 -7.86 -8.79
C LEU A 112 -4.89 -9.30 -9.22
N GLU A 113 -4.54 -9.52 -10.50
CA GLU A 113 -4.18 -10.83 -11.06
C GLU A 113 -2.88 -11.39 -10.44
N GLN A 114 -1.94 -10.52 -10.07
CA GLN A 114 -0.70 -10.92 -9.37
C GLN A 114 -0.88 -11.05 -7.85
N ASN A 115 -2.09 -10.87 -7.31
CA ASN A 115 -2.39 -10.99 -5.87
C ASN A 115 -1.56 -10.03 -4.98
N LEU A 116 -1.03 -8.95 -5.55
CA LEU A 116 -0.12 -8.00 -4.90
C LEU A 116 -0.85 -6.88 -4.13
N ALA A 117 -2.16 -6.76 -4.31
CA ALA A 117 -2.97 -5.75 -3.64
C ALA A 117 -3.70 -6.35 -2.43
N SER A 118 -3.55 -5.72 -1.26
CA SER A 118 -4.43 -6.01 -0.13
C SER A 118 -5.87 -5.58 -0.45
N PRO A 119 -6.89 -6.14 0.23
CA PRO A 119 -8.27 -5.67 0.07
C PRO A 119 -8.43 -4.16 0.30
N GLU A 120 -7.65 -3.58 1.22
CA GLU A 120 -7.63 -2.14 1.49
C GLU A 120 -7.05 -1.33 0.32
N ASP A 121 -6.00 -1.84 -0.33
CA ASP A 121 -5.43 -1.22 -1.53
C ASP A 121 -6.46 -1.25 -2.67
N ALA A 122 -7.12 -2.39 -2.89
CA ALA A 122 -8.18 -2.51 -3.90
C ALA A 122 -9.33 -1.53 -3.64
N ARG A 123 -9.73 -1.35 -2.37
CA ARG A 123 -10.75 -0.37 -1.94
C ARG A 123 -10.30 1.07 -2.19
N PHE A 124 -9.07 1.41 -1.82
CA PHE A 124 -8.50 2.74 -2.04
C PHE A 124 -8.42 3.07 -3.53
N PHE A 125 -7.95 2.13 -4.36
CA PHE A 125 -7.90 2.28 -5.81
C PHE A 125 -9.29 2.41 -6.43
N ALA A 126 -10.26 1.58 -6.04
CA ALA A 126 -11.65 1.69 -6.50
C ALA A 126 -12.23 3.07 -6.15
N ALA A 127 -12.04 3.54 -4.92
CA ALA A 127 -12.51 4.85 -4.48
C ALA A 127 -11.85 6.00 -5.27
N GLN A 128 -10.52 5.97 -5.40
CA GLN A 128 -9.75 7.04 -6.04
C GLN A 128 -9.97 7.10 -7.55
N TYR A 129 -10.04 5.95 -8.22
CA TYR A 129 -10.15 5.89 -9.68
C TYR A 129 -11.60 5.83 -10.19
N SER A 130 -12.59 5.55 -9.35
CA SER A 130 -14.02 5.58 -9.75
C SER A 130 -14.44 6.87 -10.47
N ARG A 131 -13.87 8.03 -10.10
CA ARG A 131 -14.16 9.33 -10.74
C ARG A 131 -13.45 9.52 -12.09
N SER A 132 -12.30 8.89 -12.28
CA SER A 132 -11.57 8.90 -13.55
C SER A 132 -12.13 7.84 -14.51
N LEU A 133 -12.47 6.66 -14.00
CA LEU A 133 -13.07 5.57 -14.76
C LEU A 133 -14.37 5.98 -15.46
N SER A 134 -15.20 6.80 -14.81
CA SER A 134 -16.43 7.33 -15.42
C SER A 134 -16.18 8.39 -16.49
N LYS A 135 -14.98 8.97 -16.58
CA LYS A 135 -14.62 10.02 -17.55
C LYS A 135 -13.76 9.51 -18.69
N THR A 136 -12.98 8.46 -18.48
CA THR A 136 -12.00 7.93 -19.46
C THR A 136 -12.56 6.80 -20.30
N ILE A 137 -13.61 6.12 -19.83
CA ILE A 137 -14.26 5.05 -20.59
C ILE A 137 -15.47 5.65 -21.29
N ASP A 138 -15.28 6.05 -22.54
CA ASP A 138 -16.39 6.32 -23.44
C ASP A 138 -17.03 4.97 -23.81
N GLY A 139 -18.23 4.72 -23.28
CA GLY A 139 -19.01 3.53 -23.59
C GLY A 139 -19.35 2.66 -22.37
N LYS A 140 -20.61 2.22 -22.31
CA LYS A 140 -21.15 1.36 -21.25
C LYS A 140 -20.37 0.05 -21.06
N ASP A 141 -19.71 -0.43 -22.11
CA ASP A 141 -19.09 -1.76 -22.15
C ASP A 141 -17.78 -1.86 -21.36
N GLY A 142 -16.95 -0.80 -21.37
CA GLY A 142 -15.67 -0.82 -20.65
C GLY A 142 -15.84 -0.70 -19.13
N PHE A 143 -16.83 0.08 -18.68
CA PHE A 143 -17.18 0.17 -17.26
C PHE A 143 -17.77 -1.16 -16.77
N GLN A 144 -18.59 -1.81 -17.61
CA GLN A 144 -19.19 -3.10 -17.33
C GLN A 144 -18.13 -4.20 -17.16
N ALA A 145 -17.13 -4.29 -18.03
CA ALA A 145 -16.04 -5.27 -17.92
C ALA A 145 -15.22 -5.12 -16.63
N ILE A 146 -15.01 -3.89 -16.15
CA ILE A 146 -14.25 -3.62 -14.91
C ILE A 146 -15.07 -4.01 -13.68
N ILE A 147 -16.35 -3.63 -13.64
CA ILE A 147 -17.25 -4.03 -12.56
C ILE A 147 -17.33 -5.55 -12.49
N THR A 148 -17.48 -6.24 -13.63
CA THR A 148 -17.51 -7.71 -13.69
C THR A 148 -16.23 -8.32 -13.12
N LYS A 149 -15.04 -7.85 -13.52
CA LYS A 149 -13.76 -8.37 -12.98
C LYS A 149 -13.58 -8.10 -11.48
N ILE A 150 -14.01 -6.93 -10.99
CA ILE A 150 -13.96 -6.61 -9.55
C ILE A 150 -14.92 -7.52 -8.77
N VAL A 151 -16.13 -7.74 -9.27
CA VAL A 151 -17.11 -8.66 -8.65
C VAL A 151 -16.56 -10.08 -8.62
N MET A 152 -15.98 -10.58 -9.72
CA MET A 152 -15.36 -11.91 -9.77
C MET A 152 -14.16 -12.05 -8.80
N TYR A 153 -13.38 -10.99 -8.62
CA TYR A 153 -12.26 -10.99 -7.68
C TYR A 153 -12.73 -11.05 -6.22
N CYS A 154 -13.80 -10.33 -5.88
CA CYS A 154 -14.42 -10.38 -4.57
C CYS A 154 -15.15 -11.70 -4.31
N ASP A 155 -15.71 -12.32 -5.36
CA ASP A 155 -16.36 -13.63 -5.33
C ASP A 155 -15.40 -14.72 -4.84
N ALA A 156 -14.19 -14.75 -5.40
CA ALA A 156 -13.13 -15.68 -4.98
C ALA A 156 -12.69 -15.50 -3.50
N ARG A 157 -13.12 -14.42 -2.83
CA ARG A 157 -12.68 -14.06 -1.47
C ARG A 157 -13.80 -13.94 -0.44
N GLY A 158 -15.07 -14.07 -0.83
CA GLY A 158 -16.21 -14.01 0.10
C GLY A 158 -16.50 -12.61 0.68
N GLU A 159 -15.98 -11.54 0.09
CA GLU A 159 -16.10 -10.16 0.61
C GLU A 159 -17.12 -9.33 -0.20
N TYR A 160 -18.40 -9.67 -0.12
CA TYR A 160 -19.45 -9.08 -0.98
C TYR A 160 -20.10 -7.80 -0.44
N ASP A 161 -20.34 -7.72 0.87
CA ASP A 161 -21.31 -6.77 1.43
C ASP A 161 -20.89 -5.30 1.27
N GLU A 162 -19.61 -5.00 1.48
CA GLU A 162 -19.11 -3.63 1.39
C GLU A 162 -18.97 -3.13 -0.05
N LEU A 163 -18.60 -4.02 -0.98
CA LEU A 163 -18.40 -3.62 -2.38
C LEU A 163 -19.75 -3.37 -3.08
N TRP A 164 -20.73 -4.23 -2.81
CA TRP A 164 -22.10 -4.01 -3.26
C TRP A 164 -22.71 -2.74 -2.66
N ALA A 165 -22.46 -2.44 -1.38
CA ALA A 165 -22.87 -1.19 -0.76
C ALA A 165 -22.26 0.04 -1.46
N LEU A 166 -20.98 -0.02 -1.86
CA LEU A 166 -20.31 1.04 -2.61
C LEU A 166 -20.89 1.23 -4.02
N ILE A 167 -21.18 0.14 -4.73
CA ILE A 167 -21.82 0.20 -6.06
C ILE A 167 -23.23 0.76 -5.94
N TYR A 168 -24.01 0.30 -4.95
CA TYR A 168 -25.37 0.77 -4.69
C TYR A 168 -25.42 2.25 -4.33
N ALA A 169 -24.57 2.71 -3.41
CA ALA A 169 -24.51 4.10 -2.98
C ALA A 169 -24.20 5.07 -4.13
N ARG A 170 -23.49 4.59 -5.16
CA ARG A 170 -23.06 5.42 -6.28
C ARG A 170 -23.98 5.36 -7.50
N ASN A 171 -24.51 4.19 -7.81
CA ASN A 171 -25.44 4.02 -8.92
C ASN A 171 -26.41 2.85 -8.65
N PRO A 172 -27.56 3.13 -8.00
CA PRO A 172 -28.54 2.11 -7.63
C PRO A 172 -29.08 1.30 -8.82
N ALA A 173 -29.24 1.93 -9.99
CA ALA A 173 -29.74 1.26 -11.19
C ALA A 173 -28.71 0.25 -11.75
N THR A 174 -27.43 0.62 -11.72
CA THR A 174 -26.30 -0.27 -12.06
C THR A 174 -26.24 -1.43 -11.07
N TYR A 175 -26.31 -1.14 -9.76
CA TYR A 175 -26.38 -2.17 -8.72
C TYR A 175 -27.52 -3.16 -8.97
N GLN A 176 -28.75 -2.68 -9.13
CA GLN A 176 -29.91 -3.56 -9.31
C GLN A 176 -29.79 -4.45 -10.55
N LYS A 177 -29.26 -3.93 -11.65
CA LYS A 177 -29.03 -4.69 -12.87
C LYS A 177 -28.02 -5.83 -12.64
N TYR A 178 -26.87 -5.52 -12.04
CA TYR A 178 -25.78 -6.50 -11.90
C TYR A 178 -25.96 -7.44 -10.72
N HIS A 179 -26.52 -6.97 -9.61
CA HIS A 179 -26.87 -7.82 -8.48
C HIS A 179 -27.92 -8.86 -8.87
N ARG A 180 -28.91 -8.49 -9.70
CA ARG A 180 -29.88 -9.44 -10.25
C ARG A 180 -29.20 -10.48 -11.15
N GLN A 181 -28.38 -10.05 -12.11
CA GLN A 181 -27.64 -10.97 -12.99
C GLN A 181 -26.72 -11.92 -12.21
N PHE A 182 -26.09 -11.42 -11.14
CA PHE A 182 -25.26 -12.21 -10.23
C PHE A 182 -26.08 -13.29 -9.52
N LEU A 183 -27.20 -12.91 -8.89
CA LEU A 183 -28.09 -13.86 -8.22
C LEU A 183 -28.67 -14.91 -9.18
N GLU A 184 -28.89 -14.57 -10.44
CA GLU A 184 -29.34 -15.50 -11.47
C GLU A 184 -28.22 -16.51 -11.83
N SER A 185 -26.96 -16.06 -11.96
CA SER A 185 -25.83 -16.94 -12.27
C SER A 185 -25.35 -17.82 -11.11
N SER A 186 -25.61 -17.44 -9.86
CA SER A 186 -25.20 -18.22 -8.68
C SER A 186 -26.17 -19.36 -8.30
N ASN A 187 -27.31 -19.44 -8.99
CA ASN A 187 -28.33 -20.49 -8.78
C ASN A 187 -28.29 -21.60 -9.85
N GLU A 188 -27.35 -21.53 -10.81
CA GLU A 188 -27.02 -22.60 -11.78
C GLU A 188 -25.80 -23.40 -11.32
#